data_AF-A0A962D625-F1
#
_entry.id   AF-A0A962D625-F1
#
_cell.length_a   1.000
_cell.length_b   1.000
_cell.length_c   1.000
_cell.angle_alpha   90.00
_cell.angle_beta   90.00
_cell.angle_gamma   90.00
#
_symmetry.space_group_name_H-M   'P 1'
#
loop_
_entity.id
_entity.type
_entity.pdbx_description
1 polymer ?
#
loop_
_entity_poly.entity_id
_entity_poly.type
_entity_poly.pdbx_seq_one_letter_code
_entity_poly.pdbx_strand_id
1 'polypeptide(L)'
;VEDLQRELAVELPNAHTEVYCRLARQLDIHIQTGTFLERDPRYPGHVFNTTLLIGPDGILSRYRKVNPWIPWEVHSSPHDVPDYADDPFP
;
A
#
# COMPACT_ATOMS: atom_id res chain seq x y z
N VAL A 1 11.03 -5.57 11.65
CA VAL A 1 10.44 -4.53 10.75
C VAL A 1 11.51 -3.63 10.18
N GLU A 2 12.53 -3.22 10.95
CA GLU A 2 13.62 -2.34 10.47
C GLU A 2 14.29 -2.83 9.16
N ASP A 3 14.67 -4.11 9.06
CA ASP A 3 15.26 -4.64 7.84
C ASP A 3 14.28 -4.62 6.65
N LEU A 4 12.99 -4.93 6.89
CA LEU A 4 11.93 -4.81 5.87
C LEU A 4 11.80 -3.37 5.37
N GLN A 5 11.80 -2.41 6.30
CA GLN A 5 11.69 -0.99 5.99
C GLN A 5 12.87 -0.49 5.14
N ARG A 6 14.08 -0.95 5.46
CA ARG A 6 15.32 -0.55 4.76
C ARG A 6 15.43 -1.17 3.37
N GLU A 7 15.11 -2.45 3.24
CA GLU A 7 15.50 -3.23 2.05
C GLU A 7 14.35 -3.43 1.06
N LEU A 8 13.10 -3.49 1.56
CA LEU A 8 11.96 -3.93 0.74
C LEU A 8 10.80 -2.92 0.71
N ALA A 9 10.69 -2.05 1.71
CA ALA A 9 9.58 -1.10 1.77
C ALA A 9 9.76 0.07 0.81
N VAL A 10 8.67 0.43 0.14
CA VAL A 10 8.59 1.49 -0.86
C VAL A 10 7.56 2.53 -0.44
N GLU A 11 7.74 3.76 -0.91
CA GLU A 11 6.70 4.77 -0.84
C GLU A 11 5.70 4.56 -1.98
N LEU A 12 4.46 5.01 -1.78
CA LEU A 12 3.40 4.98 -2.78
C LEU A 12 2.84 6.38 -3.00
N PRO A 13 2.67 6.84 -4.26
CA PRO A 13 2.99 6.15 -5.51
C PRO A 13 4.49 6.01 -5.78
N ASN A 14 4.86 5.13 -6.72
CA ASN A 14 6.23 4.90 -7.18
C ASN A 14 6.29 4.46 -8.66
N ALA A 15 7.49 4.19 -9.16
CA ALA A 15 7.74 3.75 -10.54
C ALA A 15 6.95 2.50 -10.96
N HIS A 16 6.63 1.58 -10.03
CA HIS A 16 5.78 0.42 -10.34
C HIS A 16 4.33 0.84 -10.56
N THR A 17 3.81 1.71 -9.71
CA THR A 17 2.44 2.26 -9.86
C THR A 17 2.28 3.08 -11.14
N GLU A 18 3.32 3.76 -11.60
CA GLU A 18 3.31 4.48 -12.89
C GLU A 18 3.12 3.52 -14.08
N VAL A 19 3.74 2.34 -14.04
CA VAL A 19 3.55 1.31 -15.07
C VAL A 19 2.10 0.81 -15.07
N TYR A 20 1.52 0.55 -13.88
CA TYR A 20 0.13 0.15 -13.77
C TYR A 20 -0.83 1.23 -14.28
N CYS A 21 -0.64 2.49 -13.89
CA CYS A 21 -1.46 3.62 -14.38
C CYS A 21 -1.40 3.75 -15.90
N ARG A 22 -0.20 3.61 -16.50
CA ARG A 22 -0.04 3.64 -17.95
C ARG A 22 -0.81 2.51 -18.62
N LEU A 23 -0.68 1.28 -18.12
CA LEU A 23 -1.39 0.12 -18.70
C LEU A 23 -2.91 0.22 -18.52
N ALA A 24 -3.37 0.61 -17.33
CA ALA A 24 -4.79 0.81 -17.04
C ALA A 24 -5.42 1.83 -18.00
N ARG A 25 -4.72 2.94 -18.26
CA ARG A 25 -5.16 3.97 -19.22
C ARG A 25 -5.11 3.50 -20.68
N GLN A 26 -4.06 2.78 -21.07
CA GLN A 26 -3.90 2.30 -22.45
C GLN A 26 -4.93 1.24 -22.84
N LEU A 27 -5.33 0.40 -21.88
CA LEU A 27 -6.22 -0.73 -22.11
C LEU A 27 -7.67 -0.45 -21.67
N ASP A 28 -7.93 0.70 -21.04
CA ASP A 28 -9.22 1.06 -20.45
C ASP A 28 -9.73 0.01 -19.44
N ILE A 29 -8.85 -0.38 -18.50
CA ILE A 29 -9.13 -1.41 -17.50
C ILE A 29 -8.86 -0.92 -16.08
N HIS A 30 -9.42 -1.67 -15.12
CA HIS A 30 -9.08 -1.56 -13.71
C HIS A 30 -8.12 -2.68 -13.29
N ILE A 31 -7.14 -2.35 -12.47
CA ILE A 31 -6.12 -3.25 -11.95
C ILE A 31 -6.19 -3.18 -10.43
N GLN A 32 -6.53 -4.31 -9.80
CA GLN A 32 -6.24 -4.53 -8.38
C GLN A 32 -4.79 -5.02 -8.28
N THR A 33 -3.91 -4.23 -7.68
CA THR A 33 -2.52 -4.65 -7.54
C THR A 33 -2.38 -5.78 -6.54
N GLY A 34 -1.24 -6.47 -6.60
CA GLY A 34 -0.77 -7.24 -5.46
C GLY A 34 -0.44 -6.34 -4.27
N THR A 35 0.40 -6.85 -3.38
CA THR A 35 0.85 -6.12 -2.19
C THR A 35 2.13 -5.36 -2.46
N PHE A 36 2.21 -4.16 -1.91
CA PHE A 36 3.44 -3.43 -1.63
C PHE A 36 3.71 -3.45 -0.13
N LEU A 37 4.99 -3.55 0.23
CA LEU A 37 5.42 -3.18 1.57
C LEU A 37 5.54 -1.66 1.59
N GLU A 38 4.52 -0.99 2.10
CA GLU A 38 4.45 0.47 2.10
C GLU A 38 5.15 1.03 3.33
N ARG A 39 6.07 1.98 3.11
CA ARG A 39 6.49 2.92 4.15
C ARG A 39 5.85 4.28 3.88
N ASP A 40 5.36 4.93 4.93
CA ASP A 40 4.74 6.24 4.87
C ASP A 40 5.43 7.16 5.89
N PRO A 41 6.01 8.30 5.47
CA PRO A 41 6.65 9.25 6.39
C PRO A 41 5.75 9.77 7.52
N ARG A 42 4.42 9.71 7.35
CA ARG A 42 3.45 10.06 8.41
C ARG A 42 3.47 9.09 9.59
N TYR A 43 3.94 7.85 9.38
CA TYR A 43 3.90 6.76 10.35
C TYR A 43 5.29 6.09 10.48
N PRO A 44 6.30 6.80 10.99
CA PRO A 44 7.67 6.30 11.08
C PRO A 44 7.75 5.02 11.92
N GLY A 45 8.51 4.03 11.45
CA GLY A 45 8.67 2.73 12.12
C GLY A 45 7.60 1.69 11.77
N HIS A 46 6.56 2.09 11.02
CA HIS A 46 5.53 1.19 10.52
C HIS A 46 5.76 0.85 9.05
N VAL A 47 5.54 -0.43 8.73
CA VAL A 47 5.49 -0.93 7.35
C VAL A 47 4.13 -1.58 7.16
N PHE A 48 3.38 -1.15 6.16
CA PHE A 48 2.04 -1.66 5.89
C PHE A 48 2.05 -2.64 4.72
N ASN A 49 1.14 -3.61 4.76
CA ASN A 49 0.78 -4.40 3.58
C ASN A 49 -0.30 -3.62 2.82
N THR A 50 0.02 -3.11 1.63
CA THR A 50 -0.83 -2.17 0.91
C THR A 50 -1.14 -2.65 -0.50
N THR A 51 -2.41 -2.55 -0.90
CA THR A 51 -2.85 -2.74 -2.28
C THR A 51 -3.50 -1.47 -2.80
N LEU A 52 -3.42 -1.26 -4.11
CA LEU A 52 -4.03 -0.13 -4.81
C LEU A 52 -5.06 -0.64 -5.81
N LEU A 53 -6.19 0.04 -5.89
CA LEU A 53 -7.08 -0.04 -7.05
C LEU A 53 -6.68 1.06 -8.03
N ILE A 54 -6.32 0.67 -9.24
CA ILE A 54 -5.86 1.58 -10.29
C ILE A 54 -6.79 1.46 -11.49
N GLY A 55 -7.39 2.56 -11.92
CA GLY A 55 -8.24 2.64 -13.10
C GLY A 55 -7.63 3.48 -14.23
N PRO A 56 -8.38 3.69 -15.32
CA PRO A 56 -7.93 4.49 -16.47
C PRO A 56 -7.56 5.94 -16.13
N ASP A 57 -8.14 6.46 -15.05
CA ASP A 57 -7.92 7.81 -14.51
C ASP A 57 -6.80 7.88 -13.47
N GLY A 58 -6.17 6.76 -13.10
CA GLY A 58 -5.09 6.68 -12.13
C GLY A 58 -5.43 5.85 -10.89
N ILE A 59 -4.79 6.15 -9.76
CA ILE A 59 -5.01 5.43 -8.49
C ILE A 59 -6.35 5.90 -7.89
N LEU A 60 -7.28 4.97 -7.74
CA LEU A 60 -8.64 5.23 -7.24
C LEU A 60 -8.75 4.99 -5.74
N SER A 61 -8.04 3.99 -5.21
CA SER A 61 -8.03 3.72 -3.78
C SER A 61 -6.72 3.11 -3.31
N ARG A 62 -6.46 3.27 -2.01
CA ARG A 62 -5.34 2.66 -1.28
C ARG A 62 -5.92 1.95 -0.07
N TYR A 63 -5.66 0.66 0.04
CA TYR A 63 -6.08 -0.14 1.18
C TYR A 63 -4.87 -0.73 1.88
N ARG A 64 -4.76 -0.49 3.19
CA ARG A 64 -3.77 -1.12 4.07
C ARG A 64 -4.45 -2.26 4.82
N LYS A 65 -3.83 -3.44 4.79
CA LYS A 65 -4.40 -4.66 5.38
C LYS A 65 -4.68 -4.45 6.86
N VAL A 66 -5.97 -4.45 7.21
CA VAL A 66 -6.45 -4.23 8.58
C VAL A 66 -6.12 -5.40 9.49
N ASN A 67 -6.19 -6.62 8.95
CA ASN A 67 -5.94 -7.86 9.68
C ASN A 67 -4.72 -8.59 9.08
N PRO A 68 -3.47 -8.20 9.41
CA PRO A 68 -2.28 -8.96 9.05
C PRO A 68 -2.34 -10.39 9.58
N TRP A 69 -1.80 -11.33 8.82
CA TRP A 69 -1.80 -12.75 9.22
C TRP A 69 -0.66 -13.05 10.20
N ILE A 70 -0.86 -12.68 11.45
CA ILE A 70 0.10 -12.96 12.53
C ILE A 70 0.16 -14.46 12.87
N PRO A 71 1.35 -15.02 13.20
CA PRO A 71 2.64 -14.32 13.37
C PRO A 71 3.47 -14.21 12.07
N TRP A 72 2.93 -14.60 10.92
CA TRP A 72 3.71 -14.75 9.67
C TRP A 72 3.88 -13.44 8.90
N GLU A 73 2.89 -12.56 8.94
CA GLU A 73 2.98 -11.21 8.41
C GLU A 73 3.30 -10.24 9.55
N VAL A 74 4.50 -9.69 9.53
CA VAL A 74 5.02 -8.77 10.57
C VAL A 74 4.78 -7.29 10.24
N HIS A 75 3.88 -7.01 9.29
CA HIS A 75 3.49 -5.66 8.88
C HIS A 75 2.47 -5.09 9.88
N SER A 76 2.45 -3.77 10.01
CA SER A 76 1.49 -3.08 10.87
C SER A 76 0.08 -3.10 10.27
N SER A 77 -0.90 -3.25 11.16
CA SER A 77 -2.28 -2.84 10.93
C SER A 77 -2.40 -1.32 11.08
N PRO A 78 -3.32 -0.64 10.36
CA PRO A 78 -3.74 0.71 10.71
C PRO A 78 -4.13 0.87 12.19
N HIS A 79 -4.68 -0.17 12.82
CA HIS A 79 -5.06 -0.15 14.24
C HIS A 79 -3.87 -0.17 15.21
N ASP A 80 -2.65 -0.46 14.74
CA ASP A 80 -1.45 -0.37 15.56
C ASP A 80 -0.96 1.09 15.72
N VAL A 81 -1.55 2.03 14.98
CA VAL A 81 -1.22 3.46 15.02
C VAL A 81 -2.31 4.21 15.80
N PRO A 82 -2.00 4.79 16.99
CA PRO A 82 -3.00 5.45 17.83
C PRO A 82 -3.78 6.57 17.15
N ASP A 83 -3.11 7.38 16.32
CA ASP A 83 -3.69 8.54 15.63
C ASP A 83 -3.70 8.32 14.10
N TYR A 84 -4.12 7.13 13.66
CA TYR A 84 -4.22 6.82 12.24
C TYR A 84 -5.20 7.78 11.55
N ALA A 85 -4.71 8.53 10.55
CA ALA A 85 -5.42 9.68 10.00
C ALA A 85 -6.44 9.34 8.90
N ASP A 86 -6.32 8.15 8.29
CA ASP A 86 -7.12 7.74 7.13
C ASP A 86 -8.23 6.76 7.57
N ASP A 87 -9.30 6.60 6.78
CA ASP A 87 -10.28 5.53 7.02
C ASP A 87 -9.65 4.16 6.68
N PRO A 88 -9.57 3.20 7.63
CA PRO A 88 -9.00 1.88 7.35
C PRO A 88 -9.88 0.99 6.47
N PHE A 89 -11.14 1.36 6.21
CA PHE A 89 -12.05 0.60 5.36
C PHE A 89 -12.41 1.41 4.09
N PRO A 90 -12.53 0.75 2.92
CA PRO A 90 -13.05 1.37 1.71
C PRO A 90 -14.57 1.58 1.74
#